data_AF-A0A966XGE5-F1
#
_entry.id   AF-A0A966XGE5-F1
#
_cell.length_a   1.000
_cell.length_b   1.000
_cell.length_c   1.000
_cell.angle_alpha   90.00
_cell.angle_beta   90.00
_cell.angle_gamma   90.00
#
_symmetry.space_group_name_H-M   'P 1'
#
loop_
_entity.id
_entity.type
_entity.pdbx_description
1 polymer ?
#
loop_
_entity_poly.entity_id
_entity_poly.type
_entity_poly.pdbx_seq_one_letter_code
_entity_poly.pdbx_strand_id
1 'polypeptide(L)' 'MTQFVYAIESLSIWFGRAFGWCILVLTFSVSYEVFVRYVLNAPTVWAFDMMIQMYGALFLMAGPYALA' A
#
# COMPACT_ATOMS: atom_id res chain seq x y z
N MET A 1 23.79 -19.91 -12.69
CA MET A 1 23.66 -19.54 -11.27
C MET A 1 23.42 -18.05 -11.06
N THR A 2 24.23 -17.15 -11.64
CA THR A 2 24.08 -15.69 -11.46
C THR A 2 22.81 -15.08 -12.07
N GLN A 3 22.39 -15.53 -13.26
CA GLN A 3 21.17 -15.01 -13.92
C GLN A 3 19.88 -15.21 -13.09
N PHE A 4 19.83 -16.29 -12.31
CA PHE A 4 18.68 -16.59 -11.45
C PHE A 4 18.63 -15.63 -10.24
N VAL A 5 19.79 -15.28 -9.70
CA VAL A 5 19.92 -14.28 -8.61
C VAL A 5 19.51 -12.90 -9.12
N TYR A 6 19.98 -12.49 -10.30
CA TYR A 6 19.59 -11.20 -10.89
C TYR A 6 18.09 -11.10 -11.20
N ALA A 7 17.46 -12.20 -11.61
CA ALA A 7 16.02 -12.24 -11.82
C ALA A 7 15.24 -12.01 -10.52
N ILE A 8 15.68 -12.63 -9.42
CA ILE A 8 15.08 -12.46 -8.09
C ILE A 8 15.28 -11.04 -7.56
N GLU A 9 16.48 -10.46 -7.71
CA GLU A 9 16.73 -9.06 -7.35
C GLU A 9 15.83 -8.09 -8.12
N SER A 10 15.74 -8.25 -9.45
CA SER A 10 14.87 -7.40 -10.27
C SER A 10 13.40 -7.53 -9.89
N LEU A 11 12.96 -8.74 -9.51
CA LEU A 11 11.59 -8.99 -9.05
C LEU A 11 11.32 -8.25 -7.73
N SER A 12 12.23 -8.36 -6.76
CA SER A 12 12.12 -7.68 -5.46
C SER A 12 12.09 -6.15 -5.60
N ILE A 13 12.94 -5.58 -6.46
CA ILE A 13 12.95 -4.13 -6.74
C ILE A 13 11.63 -3.70 -7.39
N TRP A 14 11.08 -4.53 -8.29
CA TRP A 14 9.79 -4.26 -8.93
C TRP A 14 8.64 -4.28 -7.92
N PHE A 15 8.60 -5.26 -7.02
CA PHE A 15 7.62 -5.31 -5.94
C PHE A 15 7.74 -4.10 -5.00
N GLY A 16 8.95 -3.68 -4.65
CA GLY A 16 9.20 -2.47 -3.85
C GLY A 16 8.63 -1.21 -4.50
N ARG A 17 8.86 -1.04 -5.81
CA ARG A 17 8.28 0.08 -6.57
C ARG A 17 6.75 0.01 -6.63
N ALA A 18 6.16 -1.16 -6.85
CA ALA A 18 4.71 -1.34 -6.87
C ALA A 18 4.08 -0.96 -5.52
N PHE A 19 4.73 -1.33 -4.41
CA PHE A 19 4.25 -1.00 -3.07
C PHE A 19 4.36 0.48 -2.71
N GLY A 20 5.33 1.21 -3.27
CA GLY A 20 5.40 2.66 -3.15
C GLY A 20 4.15 3.37 -3.65
N TRP A 21 3.50 2.84 -4.70
CA TRP A 21 2.23 3.38 -5.21
C TRP A 21 1.05 3.10 -4.27
N CYS A 22 1.07 2.02 -3.49
CA CYS A 22 0.01 1.70 -2.53
C CYS A 22 -0.15 2.80 -1.48
N ILE A 23 0.93 3.48 -1.07
CA ILE A 23 0.88 4.60 -0.12
C ILE A 23 0.02 5.75 -0.67
N LEU A 24 0.24 6.13 -1.93
CA LEU A 24 -0.53 7.20 -2.58
C LEU A 24 -2.01 6.86 -2.67
N VAL A 25 -2.33 5.61 -3.03
CA VAL A 25 -3.72 5.13 -3.08
C VAL A 25 -4.36 5.17 -1.71
N LEU A 26 -3.63 4.79 -0.66
CA LEU A 26 -4.11 4.84 0.72
C LEU A 26 -4.39 6.28 1.17
N THR A 27 -3.47 7.22 0.91
CA THR A 27 -3.65 8.64 1.21
C THR A 27 -4.87 9.22 0.49
N PHE A 28 -5.07 8.85 -0.78
CA PHE A 28 -6.21 9.29 -1.55
C PHE A 28 -7.53 8.71 -1.01
N SER A 29 -7.54 7.41 -0.67
CA SER A 29 -8.71 6.73 -0.09
C SER A 29 -9.13 7.36 1.24
N VAL A 30 -8.19 7.67 2.13
CA VAL A 30 -8.45 8.37 3.40
C VAL A 30 -8.97 9.79 3.16
N SER A 31 -8.36 10.53 2.24
CA SER A 31 -8.79 11.89 1.92
C SER A 31 -10.19 11.91 1.30
N TYR A 32 -10.51 10.93 0.46
CA TYR A 32 -11.85 10.73 -0.11
C TYR A 32 -12.89 10.42 0.97
N GLU A 33 -12.59 9.49 1.88
CA GLU A 33 -13.46 9.15 3.03
C GLU A 33 -13.76 10.39 3.88
N VAL A 34 -12.73 11.17 4.22
CA VAL A 34 -12.87 12.43 4.98
C VAL A 34 -13.76 13.42 4.22
N PHE A 35 -13.52 13.61 2.92
CA PHE A 35 -14.34 14.50 2.10
C PHE A 35 -15.80 14.06 2.06
N VAL A 36 -16.07 12.80 1.75
CA VAL A 36 -17.41 12.23 1.66
C VAL A 36 -18.13 12.32 3.01
N ARG A 37 -17.43 12.04 4.11
CA ARG A 37 -18.03 12.02 5.43
C ARG A 37 -18.35 13.41 5.95
N TYR A 38 -17.45 14.37 5.77
CA TYR A 38 -17.62 15.73 6.32
C TYR A 38 -18.34 16.69 5.36
N VAL A 39 -18.20 16.52 4.04
CA VAL A 39 -18.83 17.40 3.04
C VAL A 39 -20.15 16.84 2.55
N LEU A 40 -20.20 15.53 2.25
CA LEU A 40 -21.38 14.89 1.66
C LEU A 40 -22.27 14.19 2.71
N ASN A 41 -21.85 14.13 3.99
CA ASN A 41 -22.56 13.47 5.09
C ASN A 41 -23.00 12.00 4.79
N ALA A 42 -22.31 11.32 3.87
CA ALA A 42 -22.70 10.01 3.35
C ALA A 42 -21.57 8.98 3.55
N PRO A 43 -21.40 8.40 4.74
CA PRO A 43 -20.26 7.53 5.04
C PRO A 43 -20.20 6.29 4.12
N THR A 44 -19.02 5.98 3.61
CA THR A 44 -18.77 4.83 2.71
C THR A 44 -18.32 3.59 3.49
N VAL A 45 -19.10 2.51 3.42
CA VAL A 45 -18.86 1.28 4.21
C VAL A 45 -17.55 0.56 3.81
N TRP A 46 -17.14 0.67 2.54
CA TRP A 46 -15.99 -0.05 2.00
C TRP A 46 -14.63 0.59 2.32
N ALA A 47 -14.61 1.87 2.70
CA ALA A 47 -13.36 2.58 2.89
C ALA A 47 -12.57 2.10 4.11
N PHE A 48 -13.28 1.72 5.17
CA PHE A 48 -12.66 1.17 6.39
C PHE A 48 -11.94 -0.17 6.11
N ASP A 49 -12.60 -1.09 5.40
CA ASP A 49 -11.99 -2.36 4.99
C ASP A 49 -10.80 -2.14 4.04
N MET A 50 -10.90 -1.16 3.12
CA MET A 50 -9.81 -0.82 2.21
C MET A 50 -8.59 -0.27 2.97
N MET A 51 -8.80 0.60 3.97
CA MET A 51 -7.71 1.11 4.81
C MET A 51 -7.00 -0.02 5.56
N ILE A 52 -7.73 -0.93 6.21
CA ILE A 52 -7.15 -2.05 6.97
C ILE A 52 -6.28 -2.95 6.09
N GLN A 53 -6.78 -3.35 4.93
CA GLN A 53 -6.05 -4.26 4.04
C GLN A 53 -4.79 -3.61 3.47
N MET A 54 -4.88 -2.33 3.05
CA MET A 54 -3.72 -1.62 2.51
C MET A 54 -2.68 -1.28 3.59
N TYR A 55 -3.11 -0.96 4.81
CA TYR A 55 -2.18 -0.73 5.93
C TYR A 55 -1.45 -2.02 6.31
N GLY A 56 -2.17 -3.16 6.35
CA GLY A 56 -1.58 -4.47 6.59
C GLY A 56 -0.57 -4.86 5.51
N ALA A 57 -0.90 -4.58 4.24
CA ALA A 57 0.02 -4.78 3.12
C ALA A 57 1.30 -3.95 3.29
N LEU A 58 1.18 -2.65 3.61
CA LEU A 58 2.33 -1.77 3.81
C LEU A 58 3.21 -2.21 4.99
N PHE A 59 2.59 -2.65 6.08
CA PHE A 59 3.30 -3.13 7.26
C PHE A 59 4.14 -4.39 6.96
N LEU A 60 3.58 -5.35 6.23
CA LEU A 60 4.30 -6.55 5.79
C LEU A 60 5.51 -6.21 4.90
N MET A 61 5.38 -5.20 4.04
CA MET A 61 6.45 -4.75 3.15
C MET A 61 7.51 -3.88 3.86
N ALA A 62 7.18 -3.28 5.01
CA ALA A 62 8.14 -2.61 5.87
C ALA A 62 9.03 -3.60 6.67
N GLY A 63 8.62 -4.85 6.83
CA GLY A 63 9.37 -5.89 7.56
C GLY A 63 10.83 -6.06 7.10
N PRO A 64 11.11 -6.20 5.79
CA PRO A 64 12.48 -6.26 5.27
C PRO A 64 13.31 -4.99 5.50
N TYR A 65 12.68 -3.81 5.48
CA TYR A 65 13.36 -2.52 5.72
C TYR A 65 13.65 -2.28 7.21
N ALA A 66 12.84 -2.84 8.11
CA ALA A 66 13.04 -2.73 9.56
C ALA A 66 14.06 -3.73 10.11
N LEU A 67 14.42 -4.77 9.35
CA LEU A 67 15.41 -5.78 9.72
C LEU A 67 16.83 -5.45 9.24
N ALA A 68 16.98 -4.38 8.45
CA ALA A 68 18.26 -3.81 8.00
C ALA A 68 18.85 -2.86 9.06
#